data_AF-A0A432IAI3-F1
#
_entry.id   AF-A0A432IAI3-F1
#
_cell.length_a   1.000
_cell.length_b   1.000
_cell.length_c   1.000
_cell.angle_alpha   90.00
_cell.angle_beta   90.00
_cell.angle_gamma   90.00
#
_symmetry.space_group_name_H-M   'P 1'
#
loop_
_entity.id
_entity.type
_entity.pdbx_description
1 polymer ?
#
loop_
_entity_poly.entity_id
_entity_poly.type
_entity_poly.pdbx_seq_one_letter_code
_entity_poly.pdbx_strand_id
1 'polypeptide(L)'
;MKKIILLPLLLIIFQISFTQDEENKPNKKFNSKFSIGAMTGVGSRLYKTNSHKTPFVPVFGGEVEGIYLIGTEIGYKKQINEKLSLTGFTQIFGGLSLQGIGGALGGAALDNSDMKEGYRGINDRKTQMEYGIRVGYNLNKELKLVGEVRGGEYGGTGKGSIIRPIMVSRRFILIPQLNLTLLNKNISNYYFGVTESEANNSESWKIDNKYEIDRITVATSIGLTGSYYLTRKLSIFALTELQYVGDEISDSPIVDTNINYFVGTGLRYTF
;
A
#
# COMPACT_ATOMS: atom_id res chain seq x y z
N MET A 1 -22.61 -34.20 -23.19
CA MET A 1 -22.21 -32.89 -23.75
C MET A 1 -21.76 -31.98 -22.61
N LYS A 2 -20.57 -31.39 -22.74
CA LYS A 2 -19.96 -30.43 -21.80
C LYS A 2 -20.76 -29.12 -21.75
N LYS A 3 -20.96 -28.54 -20.56
CA LYS A 3 -20.96 -27.07 -20.37
C LYS A 3 -20.28 -26.71 -19.03
N ILE A 4 -19.24 -25.88 -19.16
CA ILE A 4 -18.44 -25.20 -18.13
C ILE A 4 -18.93 -23.73 -18.11
N ILE A 5 -18.53 -22.94 -17.08
CA ILE A 5 -18.35 -21.46 -17.02
C ILE A 5 -19.53 -20.70 -16.32
N LEU A 6 -19.42 -19.75 -15.34
CA LEU A 6 -18.38 -18.84 -14.78
C LEU A 6 -18.73 -18.30 -13.35
N LEU A 7 -17.68 -17.94 -12.59
CA LEU A 7 -17.52 -17.26 -11.26
C LEU A 7 -18.36 -15.98 -10.96
N PRO A 8 -18.58 -15.60 -9.67
CA PRO A 8 -18.10 -14.28 -9.22
C PRO A 8 -16.85 -14.27 -8.33
N LEU A 9 -15.99 -13.34 -8.70
CA LEU A 9 -14.65 -13.02 -8.22
C LEU A 9 -14.71 -12.28 -6.89
N LEU A 10 -13.87 -12.69 -5.96
CA LEU A 10 -13.85 -12.19 -4.60
C LEU A 10 -12.31 -12.24 -4.36
N LEU A 11 -11.63 -11.08 -4.35
CA LEU A 11 -10.43 -10.75 -3.53
C LEU A 11 -9.69 -9.61 -4.18
N ILE A 12 -9.58 -8.52 -3.44
CA ILE A 12 -8.32 -7.78 -3.43
C ILE A 12 -7.82 -7.83 -1.99
N ILE A 13 -7.68 -9.05 -1.45
CA ILE A 13 -7.24 -9.39 -0.08
C ILE A 13 -8.36 -9.52 1.00
N PHE A 14 -9.64 -9.18 0.74
CA PHE A 14 -10.77 -9.45 1.69
C PHE A 14 -12.05 -10.14 1.19
N GLN A 15 -11.99 -10.95 0.14
CA GLN A 15 -13.19 -11.49 -0.48
C GLN A 15 -12.99 -13.03 -0.69
N ILE A 16 -13.93 -13.78 -1.22
CA ILE A 16 -14.23 -15.23 -1.34
C ILE A 16 -14.83 -15.90 -0.12
N SER A 17 -16.17 -15.89 -0.07
CA SER A 17 -16.96 -17.02 0.40
C SER A 17 -18.21 -17.10 -0.47
N PHE A 18 -18.45 -18.27 -1.09
CA PHE A 18 -19.65 -18.61 -1.85
C PHE A 18 -20.68 -19.28 -0.94
N THR A 19 -21.96 -19.02 -1.21
CA THR A 19 -23.13 -19.71 -0.64
C THR A 19 -23.56 -20.84 -1.59
N GLN A 20 -24.10 -21.92 -1.02
CA GLN A 20 -25.00 -22.87 -1.69
C GLN A 20 -26.26 -22.97 -0.82
N ASP A 21 -27.41 -23.09 -1.49
CA ASP A 21 -28.77 -22.78 -1.01
C ASP A 21 -29.24 -23.51 0.26
N GLU A 22 -29.93 -22.76 1.12
CA GLU A 22 -31.06 -23.29 1.91
C GLU A 22 -32.24 -22.32 1.72
N GLU A 23 -33.36 -22.89 1.28
CA GLU A 23 -34.65 -22.26 1.05
C GLU A 23 -35.24 -21.63 2.33
N ASN A 24 -35.89 -20.49 2.13
CA ASN A 24 -36.93 -19.88 2.97
C ASN A 24 -36.58 -19.39 4.40
N LYS A 25 -36.30 -18.08 4.50
CA LYS A 25 -36.84 -17.13 5.53
C LYS A 25 -36.34 -15.69 5.30
N PRO A 26 -37.16 -14.64 5.48
CA PRO A 26 -36.75 -13.26 5.29
C PRO A 26 -36.00 -12.77 6.54
N ASN A 27 -34.71 -13.08 6.64
CA ASN A 27 -33.83 -12.44 7.62
C ASN A 27 -32.68 -11.76 6.88
N LYS A 28 -32.61 -10.44 7.02
CA LYS A 28 -31.57 -9.55 6.48
C LYS A 28 -30.20 -10.04 7.01
N LYS A 29 -29.51 -10.86 6.22
CA LYS A 29 -28.28 -11.56 6.63
C LYS A 29 -27.12 -10.57 6.60
N PHE A 30 -26.65 -10.13 7.76
CA PHE A 30 -25.45 -9.31 7.91
C PHE A 30 -24.25 -10.02 7.24
N ASN A 31 -23.65 -9.40 6.23
CA ASN A 31 -22.54 -9.98 5.48
C ASN A 31 -21.23 -9.43 6.01
N SER A 32 -20.76 -9.97 7.14
CA SER A 32 -19.50 -9.58 7.78
C SER A 32 -18.39 -10.56 7.42
N LYS A 33 -17.24 -10.07 6.96
CA LYS A 33 -16.01 -10.87 6.86
C LYS A 33 -14.95 -10.25 7.73
N PHE A 34 -14.34 -11.03 8.61
CA PHE A 34 -13.22 -10.58 9.45
C PHE A 34 -12.01 -11.46 9.20
N SER A 35 -10.82 -10.87 9.24
CA SER A 35 -9.59 -11.64 9.24
C SER A 35 -8.54 -11.01 10.13
N ILE A 36 -7.70 -11.89 10.70
CA ILE A 36 -6.52 -11.52 11.46
C ILE A 36 -5.35 -12.33 10.94
N GLY A 37 -4.14 -11.86 11.18
CA GLY A 37 -2.95 -12.44 10.62
C GLY A 37 -1.72 -11.67 11.06
N ALA A 38 -0.60 -12.15 10.57
CA ALA A 38 0.68 -11.49 10.76
C ALA A 38 1.54 -11.75 9.53
N MET A 39 2.40 -10.79 9.22
CA MET A 39 3.43 -10.95 8.22
C MET A 39 4.77 -10.43 8.70
N THR A 40 5.81 -10.94 8.08
CA THR A 40 7.17 -10.43 8.21
C THR A 40 7.78 -10.31 6.82
N GLY A 41 8.83 -9.52 6.69
CA GLY A 41 9.49 -9.33 5.42
C GLY A 41 10.79 -8.57 5.55
N VAL A 42 11.41 -8.35 4.42
CA VAL A 42 12.61 -7.53 4.26
C VAL A 42 12.34 -6.51 3.18
N GLY A 43 12.88 -5.31 3.34
CA GLY A 43 12.82 -4.28 2.32
C GLY A 43 14.02 -3.36 2.38
N SER A 44 14.30 -2.69 1.28
CA SER A 44 15.29 -1.62 1.27
C SER A 44 14.69 -0.31 1.78
N ARG A 45 15.55 0.68 2.02
CA ARG A 45 15.16 2.05 2.33
C ARG A 45 15.71 2.95 1.23
N LEU A 46 14.91 3.95 0.83
CA LEU A 46 15.38 4.98 -0.09
C LEU A 46 16.46 5.85 0.58
N TYR A 47 16.36 6.07 1.89
CA TYR A 47 17.28 6.95 2.63
C TYR A 47 18.64 6.32 2.91
N LYS A 48 19.66 7.17 3.04
CA LYS A 48 21.01 6.84 3.49
C LYS A 48 21.03 6.40 4.95
N THR A 49 20.60 5.17 5.22
CA THR A 49 20.43 4.61 6.57
C THR A 49 21.36 3.43 6.85
N ASN A 50 21.65 3.20 8.13
CA ASN A 50 22.34 1.98 8.58
C ASN A 50 21.35 0.87 8.99
N SER A 51 20.07 1.23 9.16
CA SER A 51 19.06 0.45 9.86
C SER A 51 18.34 -0.50 8.90
N HIS A 52 18.62 -1.80 9.01
CA HIS A 52 17.85 -2.86 8.37
C HIS A 52 16.93 -3.49 9.44
N LYS A 53 15.75 -2.89 9.63
CA LYS A 53 14.73 -3.47 10.53
C LYS A 53 13.93 -4.50 9.73
N THR A 54 13.83 -5.74 10.23
CA THR A 54 12.88 -6.75 9.74
C THR A 54 11.56 -6.51 10.43
N PRO A 55 10.55 -5.94 9.76
CA PRO A 55 9.36 -5.55 10.48
C PRO A 55 8.42 -6.74 10.65
N PHE A 56 7.75 -6.76 11.80
CA PHE A 56 6.60 -7.60 12.08
C PHE A 56 5.35 -6.74 11.91
N VAL A 57 4.38 -7.21 11.12
CA VAL A 57 3.13 -6.47 10.90
C VAL A 57 1.93 -7.32 11.25
N PRO A 58 1.12 -6.88 12.23
CA PRO A 58 -0.20 -7.45 12.39
C PRO A 58 -1.04 -7.12 11.17
N VAL A 59 -1.66 -8.15 10.61
CA VAL A 59 -2.61 -8.01 9.51
C VAL A 59 -3.99 -8.20 10.08
N PHE A 60 -4.84 -7.21 9.93
CA PHE A 60 -6.23 -7.34 10.32
C PHE A 60 -7.09 -6.68 9.28
N GLY A 61 -8.32 -7.15 9.20
CA GLY A 61 -9.34 -6.38 8.57
C GLY A 61 -10.71 -6.94 8.79
N GLY A 62 -11.66 -6.20 8.26
CA GLY A 62 -13.01 -6.67 8.12
C GLY A 62 -13.80 -5.77 7.20
N GLU A 63 -14.94 -6.27 6.77
CA GLU A 63 -15.92 -5.47 6.03
C GLU A 63 -17.32 -5.81 6.56
N VAL A 64 -18.08 -4.76 6.86
CA VAL A 64 -19.48 -4.81 7.30
C VAL A 64 -20.23 -3.69 6.58
N GLU A 65 -21.23 -4.06 5.76
CA GLU A 65 -22.11 -3.10 5.08
C GLU A 65 -21.37 -2.01 4.29
N GLY A 66 -20.23 -2.35 3.67
CA GLY A 66 -19.41 -1.43 2.89
C GLY A 66 -18.40 -0.62 3.72
N ILE A 67 -18.54 -0.58 5.06
CA ILE A 67 -17.48 -0.10 5.95
C ILE A 67 -16.42 -1.19 6.04
N TYR A 68 -15.16 -0.83 5.81
CA TYR A 68 -14.05 -1.75 5.97
C TYR A 68 -12.93 -1.17 6.83
N LEU A 69 -12.18 -2.08 7.42
CA LEU A 69 -10.90 -1.85 8.07
C LEU A 69 -9.89 -2.79 7.40
N ILE A 70 -8.77 -2.29 6.91
CA ILE A 70 -7.67 -3.10 6.36
C ILE A 70 -6.36 -2.47 6.83
N GLY A 71 -5.64 -3.15 7.73
CA GLY A 71 -4.47 -2.58 8.38
C GLY A 71 -4.83 -1.23 9.01
N THR A 72 -4.12 -0.16 8.67
CA THR A 72 -4.42 1.19 9.17
C THR A 72 -5.44 1.96 8.36
N GLU A 73 -5.99 1.39 7.28
CA GLU A 73 -6.99 2.06 6.45
C GLU A 73 -8.40 1.71 6.94
N ILE A 74 -9.19 2.74 7.22
CA ILE A 74 -10.64 2.63 7.45
C ILE A 74 -11.33 3.35 6.31
N GLY A 75 -12.36 2.73 5.73
CA GLY A 75 -13.10 3.38 4.66
C GLY A 75 -14.53 2.87 4.50
N TYR A 76 -15.27 3.59 3.68
CA TYR A 76 -16.60 3.20 3.23
C TYR A 76 -16.60 3.09 1.71
N LYS A 77 -16.88 1.88 1.21
CA LYS A 77 -16.96 1.56 -0.21
C LYS A 77 -18.42 1.39 -0.61
N LYS A 78 -18.84 2.18 -1.60
CA LYS A 78 -20.13 2.05 -2.27
C LYS A 78 -19.94 1.55 -3.70
N GLN A 79 -20.61 0.44 -4.02
CA GLN A 79 -20.72 0.00 -5.41
C GLN A 79 -21.78 0.87 -6.11
N ILE A 80 -21.37 1.58 -7.16
CA ILE A 80 -22.27 2.47 -7.93
C ILE A 80 -23.03 1.66 -8.98
N ASN A 81 -22.34 0.74 -9.65
CA ASN A 81 -22.90 -0.25 -10.58
C ASN A 81 -21.96 -1.45 -10.66
N GLU A 82 -22.22 -2.44 -11.53
CA GLU A 82 -21.40 -3.66 -11.63
C GLU A 82 -19.90 -3.42 -11.88
N LYS A 83 -19.53 -2.30 -12.51
CA LYS A 83 -18.14 -1.98 -12.87
C LYS A 83 -17.52 -0.92 -11.97
N LEU A 84 -18.30 0.03 -11.48
CA LEU A 84 -17.82 1.23 -10.81
C LEU A 84 -18.04 1.17 -9.30
N SER A 85 -16.99 1.49 -8.55
CA SER A 85 -17.03 1.65 -7.09
C SER A 85 -16.42 2.99 -6.69
N LEU A 86 -16.99 3.60 -5.66
CA LEU A 86 -16.50 4.82 -5.02
C LEU A 86 -16.21 4.51 -3.56
N THR A 87 -15.07 4.97 -3.07
CA THR A 87 -14.64 4.74 -1.69
C THR A 87 -14.13 6.05 -1.10
N GLY A 88 -14.61 6.40 0.09
CA GLY A 88 -13.99 7.41 0.95
C GLY A 88 -13.22 6.69 2.07
N PHE A 89 -12.00 7.11 2.37
CA PHE A 89 -11.15 6.43 3.33
C PHE A 89 -10.23 7.38 4.11
N THR A 90 -9.69 6.88 5.22
CA THR A 90 -8.61 7.50 5.98
C THR A 90 -7.58 6.45 6.39
N GLN A 91 -6.32 6.86 6.53
CA GLN A 91 -5.20 5.99 6.91
C GLN A 91 -4.11 6.74 7.69
N ILE A 92 -3.29 6.03 8.46
CA ILE A 92 -2.28 6.62 9.38
C ILE A 92 -0.83 6.52 8.83
N PHE A 93 -0.61 5.86 7.68
CA PHE A 93 0.70 5.74 7.04
C PHE A 93 0.84 6.61 5.78
N GLY A 94 0.53 7.90 5.89
CA GLY A 94 0.60 8.82 4.75
C GLY A 94 2.02 9.18 4.30
N GLY A 95 2.27 9.32 3.00
CA GLY A 95 3.61 9.50 2.39
C GLY A 95 3.86 8.69 1.12
N LEU A 96 5.13 8.53 0.73
CA LEU A 96 5.56 7.51 -0.25
C LEU A 96 5.51 6.14 0.43
N SER A 97 4.37 5.48 0.32
CA SER A 97 4.11 4.15 0.87
C SER A 97 4.14 3.13 -0.26
N LEU A 98 4.84 2.01 -0.09
CA LEU A 98 4.55 0.82 -0.90
C LEU A 98 3.06 0.45 -0.72
N GLN A 99 2.45 -0.23 -1.68
CA GLN A 99 1.01 -0.49 -1.55
C GLN A 99 0.67 -1.57 -0.51
N GLY A 100 -0.54 -1.46 0.03
CA GLY A 100 -1.06 -2.42 1.01
C GLY A 100 -0.25 -2.42 2.29
N ILE A 101 -0.06 -3.61 2.88
CA ILE A 101 0.69 -3.76 4.13
C ILE A 101 2.18 -3.40 3.95
N GLY A 102 2.69 -3.41 2.71
CA GLY A 102 4.03 -2.89 2.39
C GLY A 102 4.19 -1.41 2.71
N GLY A 103 3.11 -0.62 2.67
CA GLY A 103 3.12 0.81 3.00
C GLY A 103 3.37 1.12 4.47
N ALA A 104 2.96 0.19 5.34
CA ALA A 104 3.29 0.22 6.76
C ALA A 104 4.77 -0.09 7.04
N LEU A 105 5.50 -0.62 6.05
CA LEU A 105 6.85 -1.17 6.21
C LEU A 105 7.95 -0.44 5.45
N GLY A 106 7.61 0.04 4.26
CA GLY A 106 8.49 0.83 3.39
C GLY A 106 8.09 2.29 3.33
N GLY A 107 7.27 2.78 4.27
CA GLY A 107 6.86 4.17 4.34
C GLY A 107 8.06 5.11 4.47
N ALA A 108 7.93 6.33 3.96
CA ALA A 108 8.96 7.36 4.02
C ALA A 108 9.23 7.92 5.43
N ALA A 109 8.62 7.36 6.47
CA ALA A 109 8.92 7.73 7.85
C ALA A 109 10.36 7.34 8.20
N LEU A 110 11.06 8.23 8.88
CA LEU A 110 12.48 8.16 9.13
C LEU A 110 12.83 8.88 10.42
N ASP A 111 13.45 8.16 11.35
CA ASP A 111 14.13 8.77 12.48
C ASP A 111 15.54 9.18 12.04
N ASN A 112 15.96 10.40 12.37
CA ASN A 112 17.27 10.90 11.98
C ASN A 112 18.44 10.05 12.51
N SER A 113 18.24 9.41 13.67
CA SER A 113 19.20 8.49 14.29
C SER A 113 19.42 7.21 13.48
N ASP A 114 18.47 6.79 12.64
CA ASP A 114 18.63 5.66 11.71
C ASP A 114 19.56 6.02 10.52
N MET A 115 19.87 7.31 10.30
CA MET A 115 20.72 7.78 9.21
C MET A 115 22.20 7.41 9.41
N LYS A 116 22.89 7.23 8.29
CA LYS A 116 24.35 7.10 8.21
C LYS A 116 25.03 8.35 8.80
N GLU A 117 26.22 8.17 9.36
CA GLU A 117 27.01 9.31 9.86
C GLU A 117 27.30 10.32 8.73
N GLY A 118 27.15 11.60 9.09
CA GLY A 118 27.19 12.73 8.16
C GLY A 118 25.84 13.13 7.57
N TYR A 119 24.76 12.42 7.91
CA TYR A 119 23.39 12.74 7.49
C TYR A 119 22.39 12.82 8.66
N ARG A 120 22.85 12.75 9.91
CA ARG A 120 21.98 12.65 11.09
C ARG A 120 21.39 13.98 11.54
N GLY A 121 21.92 15.10 11.06
CA GLY A 121 21.43 16.42 11.41
C GLY A 121 20.13 16.83 10.72
N ILE A 122 19.51 15.95 9.94
CA ILE A 122 18.15 16.16 9.42
C ILE A 122 17.09 15.99 10.51
N ASN A 123 15.92 16.57 10.33
CA ASN A 123 14.77 16.33 11.20
C ASN A 123 14.10 15.00 10.86
N ASP A 124 13.47 14.39 11.85
CA ASP A 124 12.64 13.20 11.66
C ASP A 124 11.55 13.44 10.62
N ARG A 125 11.29 12.42 9.80
CA ARG A 125 10.15 12.37 8.87
C ARG A 125 9.08 11.49 9.50
N LYS A 126 7.96 12.10 9.87
CA LYS A 126 6.88 11.45 10.62
C LYS A 126 5.80 10.95 9.69
N THR A 127 5.13 9.88 10.12
CA THR A 127 3.87 9.44 9.51
C THR A 127 2.79 10.49 9.71
N GLN A 128 1.83 10.54 8.79
CA GLN A 128 0.67 11.44 8.87
C GLN A 128 -0.63 10.67 8.66
N MET A 129 -1.71 11.24 9.21
CA MET A 129 -3.06 10.83 8.86
C MET A 129 -3.44 11.43 7.51
N GLU A 130 -3.94 10.60 6.61
CA GLU A 130 -4.43 11.01 5.29
C GLU A 130 -5.90 10.69 5.14
N TYR A 131 -6.58 11.48 4.32
CA TYR A 131 -7.96 11.29 3.89
C TYR A 131 -7.97 11.23 2.38
N GLY A 132 -8.80 10.34 1.82
CA GLY A 132 -8.78 10.13 0.38
C GLY A 132 -10.10 9.63 -0.19
N ILE A 133 -10.16 9.74 -1.52
CA ILE A 133 -11.22 9.20 -2.35
C ILE A 133 -10.57 8.25 -3.36
N ARG A 134 -11.19 7.09 -3.54
CA ARG A 134 -10.75 6.06 -4.48
C ARG A 134 -11.90 5.64 -5.38
N VAL A 135 -11.65 5.67 -6.68
CA VAL A 135 -12.54 5.19 -7.74
C VAL A 135 -11.97 3.89 -8.29
N GLY A 136 -12.76 2.83 -8.25
CA GLY A 136 -12.41 1.54 -8.84
C GLY A 136 -13.30 1.22 -10.03
N TYR A 137 -12.71 0.85 -11.16
CA TYR A 137 -13.41 0.45 -12.38
C TYR A 137 -12.97 -0.94 -12.84
N ASN A 138 -13.90 -1.89 -12.89
CA ASN A 138 -13.66 -3.24 -13.42
C ASN A 138 -13.82 -3.19 -14.94
N LEU A 139 -12.70 -3.22 -15.67
CA LEU A 139 -12.70 -3.23 -17.13
C LEU A 139 -13.37 -4.52 -17.64
N ASN A 140 -13.02 -5.64 -17.01
CA ASN A 140 -13.59 -6.96 -17.20
C ASN A 140 -13.41 -7.79 -15.91
N LYS A 141 -13.67 -9.10 -15.99
CA LYS A 141 -13.56 -10.00 -14.83
C LYS A 141 -12.14 -10.19 -14.29
N GLU A 142 -11.12 -9.83 -15.07
CA GLU A 142 -9.71 -10.07 -14.77
C GLU A 142 -8.93 -8.79 -14.50
N LEU A 143 -9.39 -7.63 -14.97
CA LEU A 143 -8.64 -6.40 -14.96
C LEU A 143 -9.40 -5.27 -14.28
N LYS A 144 -8.78 -4.65 -13.28
CA LYS A 144 -9.31 -3.52 -12.52
C LYS A 144 -8.38 -2.33 -12.63
N LEU A 145 -8.97 -1.17 -12.91
CA LEU A 145 -8.33 0.13 -12.81
C LEU A 145 -8.74 0.78 -11.50
N VAL A 146 -7.80 1.43 -10.82
CA VAL A 146 -8.06 2.19 -9.59
C VAL A 146 -7.39 3.54 -9.73
N GLY A 147 -8.15 4.61 -9.49
CA GLY A 147 -7.62 5.95 -9.29
C GLY A 147 -7.89 6.37 -7.85
N GLU A 148 -6.92 6.96 -7.18
CA GLU A 148 -7.13 7.57 -5.87
C GLU A 148 -6.41 8.90 -5.75
N VAL A 149 -6.98 9.78 -4.93
CA VAL A 149 -6.35 11.00 -4.44
C VAL A 149 -6.45 10.99 -2.93
N ARG A 150 -5.38 11.40 -2.26
CA ARG A 150 -5.32 11.49 -0.80
C ARG A 150 -4.45 12.65 -0.36
N GLY A 151 -4.69 13.17 0.83
CA GLY A 151 -3.90 14.24 1.42
C GLY A 151 -3.98 14.26 2.94
N GLY A 152 -2.97 14.89 3.54
CA GLY A 152 -2.79 15.04 4.98
C GLY A 152 -2.01 16.32 5.30
N GLU A 153 -1.43 16.36 6.50
CA GLU A 153 -0.66 17.50 7.03
C GLU A 153 0.48 17.94 6.09
N TYR A 154 1.20 16.98 5.50
CA TYR A 154 2.42 17.25 4.74
C TYR A 154 2.20 17.36 3.23
N GLY A 155 0.97 17.25 2.76
CA GLY A 155 0.66 17.37 1.33
C GLY A 155 -0.21 16.23 0.83
N GLY A 156 -0.12 15.93 -0.47
CA GLY A 156 -1.05 15.00 -1.11
C GLY A 156 -0.46 14.26 -2.30
N THR A 157 -1.12 13.15 -2.62
CA THR A 157 -0.71 12.25 -3.70
C THR A 157 -1.91 11.84 -4.56
N GLY A 158 -1.68 11.68 -5.85
CA GLY A 158 -2.60 10.99 -6.76
C GLY A 158 -1.99 9.67 -7.18
N LYS A 159 -2.76 8.57 -7.22
CA LYS A 159 -2.29 7.27 -7.63
C LYS A 159 -3.22 6.60 -8.63
N GLY A 160 -2.65 6.09 -9.71
CA GLY A 160 -3.30 5.18 -10.65
C GLY A 160 -2.75 3.77 -10.49
N SER A 161 -3.62 2.77 -10.50
CA SER A 161 -3.25 1.36 -10.38
C SER A 161 -3.98 0.49 -11.40
N ILE A 162 -3.25 -0.48 -11.93
CA ILE A 162 -3.76 -1.57 -12.75
C ILE A 162 -3.57 -2.85 -11.95
N ILE A 163 -4.65 -3.57 -11.69
CA ILE A 163 -4.64 -4.78 -10.85
C ILE A 163 -5.25 -5.92 -11.65
N ARG A 164 -4.58 -7.07 -11.69
CA ARG A 164 -5.06 -8.25 -12.41
C ARG A 164 -5.05 -9.50 -11.53
N PRO A 165 -6.18 -9.90 -10.92
CA PRO A 165 -6.27 -11.17 -10.21
C PRO A 165 -6.24 -12.36 -11.19
N ILE A 166 -5.32 -13.29 -10.97
CA ILE A 166 -5.12 -14.51 -11.76
C ILE A 166 -5.39 -15.71 -10.86
N MET A 167 -6.44 -16.48 -11.18
CA MET A 167 -6.75 -17.72 -10.48
C MET A 167 -5.93 -18.87 -11.08
N VAL A 168 -4.78 -19.16 -10.46
CA VAL A 168 -3.87 -20.24 -10.91
C VAL A 168 -4.46 -21.61 -10.59
N SER A 169 -5.12 -21.74 -9.44
CA SER A 169 -5.90 -22.92 -9.07
C SER A 169 -7.04 -22.53 -8.12
N ARG A 170 -7.86 -23.51 -7.71
CA ARG A 170 -8.91 -23.29 -6.69
C ARG A 170 -8.36 -22.82 -5.33
N ARG A 171 -7.07 -23.07 -5.05
CA ARG A 171 -6.42 -22.73 -3.78
C ARG A 171 -5.35 -21.66 -3.93
N PHE A 172 -5.02 -21.22 -5.14
CA PHE A 172 -3.92 -20.30 -5.37
C PHE A 172 -4.33 -19.15 -6.28
N ILE A 173 -4.18 -17.94 -5.76
CA ILE A 173 -4.45 -16.70 -6.47
C ILE A 173 -3.17 -15.90 -6.53
N LEU A 174 -2.89 -15.35 -7.70
CA LEU A 174 -1.78 -14.44 -7.95
C LEU A 174 -2.34 -13.09 -8.38
N ILE A 175 -1.86 -11.99 -7.79
CA ILE A 175 -2.35 -10.65 -8.05
C ILE A 175 -1.15 -9.76 -8.42
N PRO A 176 -0.77 -9.72 -9.71
CA PRO A 176 0.08 -8.67 -10.22
C PRO A 176 -0.61 -7.30 -10.17
N GLN A 177 0.18 -6.27 -9.91
CA GLN A 177 -0.23 -4.88 -9.90
C GLN A 177 0.84 -3.95 -10.48
N LEU A 178 0.42 -2.90 -11.16
CA LEU A 178 1.26 -1.80 -11.62
C LEU A 178 0.69 -0.49 -11.12
N ASN A 179 1.56 0.44 -10.71
CA ASN A 179 1.15 1.69 -10.07
C ASN A 179 1.98 2.86 -10.57
N LEU A 180 1.31 4.00 -10.64
CA LEU A 180 1.88 5.31 -10.86
C LEU A 180 1.38 6.22 -9.73
N THR A 181 2.30 6.85 -9.01
CA THR A 181 2.02 7.78 -7.94
C THR A 181 2.62 9.13 -8.30
N LEU A 182 1.80 10.17 -8.22
CA LEU A 182 2.18 11.57 -8.34
C LEU A 182 2.15 12.20 -6.96
N LEU A 183 3.23 12.84 -6.56
CA LEU A 183 3.37 13.49 -5.26
C LEU A 183 3.47 15.00 -5.48
N ASN A 184 2.71 15.77 -4.72
CA ASN A 184 2.84 17.22 -4.77
C ASN A 184 4.15 17.68 -4.11
N LYS A 185 4.60 18.90 -4.45
CA LYS A 185 5.84 19.45 -3.91
C LYS A 185 5.91 19.46 -2.38
N ASN A 186 4.78 19.62 -1.68
CA ASN A 186 4.78 19.69 -0.21
C ASN A 186 5.18 18.33 0.39
N ILE A 187 4.54 17.23 -0.05
CA ILE A 187 4.84 15.91 0.50
C ILE A 187 6.23 15.44 0.06
N SER A 188 6.64 15.81 -1.16
CA SER A 188 7.98 15.52 -1.67
C SER A 188 9.06 16.26 -0.88
N ASN A 189 8.89 17.56 -0.62
CA ASN A 189 9.83 18.33 0.21
C ASN A 189 9.85 17.85 1.66
N TYR A 190 8.71 17.47 2.23
CA TYR A 190 8.68 16.97 3.59
C TYR A 190 9.53 15.69 3.72
N TYR A 191 9.35 14.73 2.84
CA TYR A 191 10.05 13.45 2.93
C TYR A 191 11.46 13.47 2.36
N PHE A 192 11.71 14.22 1.28
CA PHE A 192 12.96 14.15 0.52
C PHE A 192 13.68 15.50 0.39
N GLY A 193 13.07 16.59 0.85
CA GLY A 193 13.74 17.89 0.93
C GLY A 193 14.75 17.94 2.08
N VAL A 194 15.62 18.94 2.00
CA VAL A 194 16.58 19.31 3.03
C VAL A 194 16.52 20.81 3.23
N THR A 195 16.19 21.24 4.44
CA THR A 195 16.18 22.65 4.81
C THR A 195 17.58 23.18 5.03
N GLU A 196 17.74 24.50 4.99
CA GLU A 196 19.02 25.16 5.26
C GLU A 196 19.54 24.88 6.68
N SER A 197 18.65 24.82 7.68
CA SER A 197 19.01 24.41 9.04
C SER A 197 19.50 22.98 9.14
N GLU A 198 18.95 22.06 8.33
CA GLU A 198 19.37 20.66 8.33
C GLU A 198 20.72 20.48 7.63
N ALA A 199 20.97 21.24 6.55
CA ALA A 199 22.26 21.25 5.87
C ALA A 199 23.38 21.87 6.72
N ASN A 200 23.08 22.95 7.46
CA ASN A 200 24.04 23.63 8.34
C ASN A 200 24.26 22.92 9.70
N ASN A 201 23.58 21.81 9.95
CA ASN A 201 23.75 21.05 11.18
C ASN A 201 25.13 20.36 11.20
N SER A 202 25.84 20.43 12.33
CA SER A 202 27.16 19.79 12.50
C SER A 202 27.16 18.27 12.28
N GLU A 203 26.02 17.60 12.45
CA GLU A 203 25.85 16.16 12.20
C GLU A 203 25.50 15.82 10.74
N SER A 204 25.33 16.84 9.89
CA SER A 204 24.99 16.75 8.47
C SER A 204 26.16 17.10 7.54
N TRP A 205 27.40 16.85 7.97
CA TRP A 205 28.60 17.27 7.22
C TRP A 205 28.75 16.66 5.81
N LYS A 206 27.91 15.71 5.39
CA LYS A 206 27.84 15.19 4.02
C LYS A 206 26.70 15.80 3.18
N ILE A 207 25.99 16.78 3.73
CA ILE A 207 24.92 17.51 3.06
C ILE A 207 25.44 18.91 2.76
N ASP A 208 25.85 19.14 1.52
CA ASP A 208 26.53 20.39 1.16
C ASP A 208 25.60 21.61 1.17
N ASN A 209 24.33 21.42 0.77
CA ASN A 209 23.37 22.51 0.59
C ASN A 209 21.93 22.04 0.88
N LYS A 210 21.04 23.02 1.07
CA LYS A 210 19.59 22.79 1.04
C LYS A 210 19.17 22.14 -0.29
N TYR A 211 18.12 21.33 -0.22
CA TYR A 211 17.52 20.67 -1.38
C TYR A 211 16.02 20.87 -1.36
N GLU A 212 15.48 21.47 -2.42
CA GLU A 212 14.06 21.76 -2.56
C GLU A 212 13.55 21.20 -3.89
N ILE A 213 12.39 20.55 -3.81
CA ILE A 213 11.66 19.98 -4.93
C ILE A 213 10.58 20.98 -5.34
N ASP A 214 10.72 21.54 -6.54
CA ASP A 214 9.86 22.62 -7.04
C ASP A 214 8.66 22.13 -7.88
N ARG A 215 8.64 20.84 -8.22
CA ARG A 215 7.67 20.24 -9.15
C ARG A 215 6.99 18.99 -8.59
N ILE A 216 6.01 18.48 -9.32
CA ILE A 216 5.37 17.20 -9.03
C ILE A 216 6.42 16.11 -9.22
N THR A 217 6.54 15.21 -8.25
CA THR A 217 7.42 14.05 -8.37
C THR A 217 6.65 12.80 -8.71
N VAL A 218 7.33 11.85 -9.33
CA VAL A 218 6.74 10.63 -9.85
C VAL A 218 7.38 9.43 -9.17
N ALA A 219 6.55 8.46 -8.79
CA ALA A 219 7.00 7.13 -8.40
C ALA A 219 6.18 6.07 -9.14
N THR A 220 6.82 5.00 -9.57
CA THR A 220 6.16 3.85 -10.18
C THR A 220 6.44 2.60 -9.36
N SER A 221 5.50 1.66 -9.31
CA SER A 221 5.76 0.37 -8.68
C SER A 221 5.11 -0.80 -9.40
N ILE A 222 5.80 -1.93 -9.37
CA ILE A 222 5.26 -3.24 -9.74
C ILE A 222 5.17 -4.09 -8.48
N GLY A 223 4.03 -4.72 -8.28
CA GLY A 223 3.81 -5.61 -7.15
C GLY A 223 3.24 -6.95 -7.59
N LEU A 224 3.48 -7.97 -6.76
CA LEU A 224 2.94 -9.30 -6.95
C LEU A 224 2.54 -9.85 -5.58
N THR A 225 1.26 -10.18 -5.43
CA THR A 225 0.76 -10.88 -4.24
C THR A 225 0.34 -12.29 -4.60
N GLY A 226 0.93 -13.29 -3.95
CA GLY A 226 0.47 -14.68 -4.00
C GLY A 226 -0.31 -15.03 -2.74
N SER A 227 -1.41 -15.76 -2.86
CA SER A 227 -2.17 -16.26 -1.71
C SER A 227 -2.56 -17.72 -1.93
N TYR A 228 -2.11 -18.60 -1.03
CA TYR A 228 -2.42 -20.03 -1.03
C TYR A 228 -3.32 -20.40 0.17
N TYR A 229 -4.47 -20.98 -0.13
CA TYR A 229 -5.45 -21.44 0.86
C TYR A 229 -5.08 -22.83 1.36
N LEU A 230 -4.54 -22.90 2.58
CA LEU A 230 -4.28 -24.15 3.29
C LEU A 230 -5.61 -24.82 3.67
N THR A 231 -6.57 -24.01 4.15
CA THR A 231 -7.94 -24.42 4.44
C THR A 231 -8.92 -23.35 3.94
N ARG A 232 -10.22 -23.52 4.20
CA ARG A 232 -11.22 -22.48 3.92
C ARG A 232 -11.03 -21.21 4.76
N LYS A 233 -10.34 -21.32 5.91
CA LYS A 233 -10.14 -20.22 6.86
C LYS A 233 -8.69 -19.74 6.93
N LEU A 234 -7.73 -20.61 6.65
CA LEU A 234 -6.30 -20.31 6.77
C LEU A 234 -5.65 -20.17 5.40
N SER A 235 -4.98 -19.04 5.17
CA SER A 235 -4.17 -18.80 3.99
C SER A 235 -2.75 -18.36 4.36
N ILE A 236 -1.77 -18.85 3.62
CA ILE A 236 -0.43 -18.26 3.55
C ILE A 236 -0.39 -17.30 2.36
N PHE A 237 0.26 -16.16 2.50
CA PHE A 237 0.42 -15.21 1.42
C PHE A 237 1.84 -14.68 1.37
N ALA A 238 2.29 -14.33 0.18
CA ALA A 238 3.55 -13.65 -0.05
C ALA A 238 3.27 -12.38 -0.87
N LEU A 239 3.99 -11.31 -0.58
CA LEU A 239 3.91 -10.05 -1.30
C LEU A 239 5.33 -9.62 -1.66
N THR A 240 5.52 -9.24 -2.91
CA THR A 240 6.71 -8.53 -3.37
C THR A 240 6.30 -7.23 -4.04
N GLU A 241 7.04 -6.17 -3.80
CA GLU A 241 6.87 -4.89 -4.46
C GLU A 241 8.23 -4.30 -4.79
N LEU A 242 8.36 -3.74 -6.00
CA LEU A 242 9.51 -2.99 -6.46
C LEU A 242 9.01 -1.61 -6.87
N GLN A 243 9.57 -0.58 -6.29
CA GLN A 243 9.22 0.82 -6.51
C GLN A 243 10.44 1.57 -7.05
N TYR A 244 10.20 2.36 -8.10
CA TYR A 244 11.13 3.32 -8.67
C TYR A 244 10.65 4.73 -8.35
N VAL A 245 11.55 5.61 -7.95
CA VAL A 245 11.28 7.04 -7.75
C VAL A 245 12.02 7.86 -8.80
N GLY A 246 11.39 8.93 -9.28
CA GLY A 246 11.97 9.86 -10.25
C GLY A 246 13.12 10.68 -9.67
N ASP A 247 13.79 11.38 -10.58
CA ASP A 247 15.04 12.11 -10.32
C ASP A 247 14.87 13.19 -9.25
N GLU A 248 13.69 13.82 -9.17
CA GLU A 248 13.39 14.81 -8.12
C GLU A 248 13.46 14.23 -6.70
N ILE A 249 13.26 12.91 -6.54
CA ILE A 249 13.45 12.23 -5.26
C ILE A 249 14.87 11.70 -5.16
N SER A 250 15.39 11.06 -6.21
CA SER A 250 16.70 10.41 -6.13
C SER A 250 17.90 11.35 -6.07
N ASP A 251 17.76 12.57 -6.57
CA ASP A 251 18.79 13.61 -6.52
C ASP A 251 18.89 14.27 -5.14
N SER A 252 17.96 13.95 -4.23
CA SER A 252 18.02 14.40 -2.85
C SER A 252 19.30 13.88 -2.16
N PRO A 253 20.06 14.73 -1.44
CA PRO A 253 21.31 14.33 -0.80
C PRO A 253 21.12 13.28 0.31
N ILE A 254 19.90 13.11 0.82
CA ILE A 254 19.56 12.12 1.85
C ILE A 254 19.06 10.78 1.28
N VAL A 255 18.91 10.68 -0.04
CA VAL A 255 18.49 9.48 -0.75
C VAL A 255 19.71 8.68 -1.25
N ASP A 256 19.69 7.37 -1.05
CA ASP A 256 20.77 6.43 -1.37
C ASP A 256 20.54 5.74 -2.71
N THR A 257 19.28 5.53 -3.09
CA THR A 257 18.89 4.81 -4.30
C THR A 257 17.55 5.30 -4.82
N ASN A 258 17.35 5.20 -6.13
CA ASN A 258 16.07 5.44 -6.80
C ASN A 258 15.15 4.20 -6.81
N ILE A 259 15.59 3.06 -6.25
CA ILE A 259 14.84 1.81 -6.23
C ILE A 259 14.65 1.31 -4.79
N ASN A 260 13.40 1.12 -4.40
CA ASN A 260 13.02 0.45 -3.17
C ASN A 260 12.36 -0.91 -3.49
N TYR A 261 12.65 -1.95 -2.72
CA TYR A 261 11.91 -3.20 -2.80
C TYR A 261 11.41 -3.64 -1.42
N PHE A 262 10.36 -4.45 -1.42
CA PHE A 262 9.89 -5.18 -0.27
C PHE A 262 9.49 -6.59 -0.66
N VAL A 263 9.87 -7.58 0.15
CA VAL A 263 9.44 -8.97 0.03
C VAL A 263 9.01 -9.45 1.40
N GLY A 264 7.78 -9.95 1.50
CA GLY A 264 7.23 -10.45 2.75
C GLY A 264 6.34 -11.66 2.57
N THR A 265 6.15 -12.38 3.67
CA THR A 265 5.26 -13.52 3.77
C THR A 265 4.48 -13.48 5.07
N GLY A 266 3.28 -14.05 5.07
CA GLY A 266 2.41 -14.01 6.23
C GLY A 266 1.34 -15.08 6.22
N LEU A 267 0.69 -15.19 7.37
CA LEU A 267 -0.48 -16.03 7.59
C LEU A 267 -1.69 -15.15 7.84
N ARG A 268 -2.84 -15.58 7.35
CA ARG A 268 -4.12 -14.93 7.60
C ARG A 268 -5.18 -15.98 7.89
N TYR A 269 -5.92 -15.74 8.97
CA TYR A 269 -7.09 -16.48 9.38
C TYR A 269 -8.35 -15.64 9.14
N THR A 270 -9.28 -16.15 8.36
CA THR A 270 -10.58 -15.54 8.05
C THR A 270 -11.68 -16.28 8.81
N PHE A 271 -12.50 -15.52 9.55
CA PHE A 271 -13.57 -16.06 10.39
C PHE A 271 -14.77 -16.55 9.58
#